data_AF-A0AAE3WPW1-F1
#
_entry.id   AF-A0AAE3WPW1-F1
#
_cell.length_a   1.000
_cell.length_b   1.000
_cell.length_c   1.000
_cell.angle_alpha   90.00
_cell.angle_beta   90.00
_cell.angle_gamma   90.00
#
_symmetry.space_group_name_H-M   'P 1'
#
loop_
_entity.id
_entity.type
_entity.pdbx_description
1 polymer ?
#
loop_
_entity_poly.entity_id
_entity_poly.type
_entity_poly.pdbx_seq_one_letter_code
_entity_poly.pdbx_strand_id
1 'polypeptide(L)'
;IAARNLVLVVTQKDLDLEKADVFRAHDDVKNKLKQLNDMIAGAKDVTDRARTLVEDINRVEAQYGPVATDIVGLALAGKRDEAVQKMDNECRPLLAALIKTTDAYATYTHERQEQLVQAYEAQYVMQ
;
A
#
# COMPACT_ATOMS: atom_id res chain seq x y z
N ILE A 1 5.79 8.84 -3.30
CA ILE A 1 6.28 10.22 -3.61
C ILE A 1 7.78 10.34 -3.36
N ALA A 2 8.32 9.87 -2.22
CA ALA A 2 9.77 9.92 -1.89
C ALA A 2 10.72 9.22 -2.89
N ALA A 3 10.38 8.03 -3.41
CA ALA A 3 11.25 7.31 -4.36
C ALA A 3 11.60 8.13 -5.63
N ARG A 4 10.69 9.01 -6.06
CA ARG A 4 10.90 9.88 -7.24
C ARG A 4 11.91 11.00 -6.97
N ASN A 5 11.93 11.54 -5.76
CA ASN A 5 12.89 12.57 -5.37
C ASN A 5 14.30 11.99 -5.21
N LEU A 6 14.38 10.75 -4.74
CA LEU A 6 15.64 10.01 -4.55
C LEU A 6 16.48 9.91 -5.84
N VAL A 7 15.84 9.87 -7.01
CA VAL A 7 16.54 9.82 -8.32
C VAL A 7 16.80 11.20 -8.92
N LEU A 8 16.30 12.27 -8.30
CA LEU A 8 16.52 13.67 -8.70
C LEU A 8 17.61 14.34 -7.86
N VAL A 9 17.82 13.91 -6.61
CA VAL A 9 18.83 14.50 -5.72
C VAL A 9 20.24 14.01 -6.03
N VAL A 10 21.24 14.90 -5.99
CA VAL A 10 22.62 14.64 -6.46
C VAL A 10 23.62 14.50 -5.32
N THR A 11 23.30 15.03 -4.13
CA THR A 11 24.21 14.99 -2.98
C THR A 11 23.96 13.75 -2.13
N GLN A 12 25.02 13.19 -1.55
CA GLN A 12 24.94 12.03 -0.66
C GLN A 12 24.00 12.26 0.53
N LYS A 13 23.99 13.49 1.06
CA LYS A 13 23.14 13.89 2.18
C LYS A 13 21.65 13.84 1.82
N ASP A 14 21.30 14.27 0.62
CA ASP A 14 19.92 14.23 0.14
C ASP A 14 19.48 12.78 -0.17
N LEU A 15 20.39 11.95 -0.69
CA LEU A 15 20.12 10.52 -0.88
C LEU A 15 19.84 9.81 0.44
N ASP A 16 20.59 10.11 1.50
CA ASP A 16 20.39 9.52 2.83
C ASP A 16 19.06 9.96 3.46
N LEU A 17 18.66 11.21 3.27
CA LEU A 17 17.35 11.73 3.73
C LEU A 17 16.19 11.06 2.99
N GLU A 18 16.25 11.04 1.66
CA GLU A 18 15.20 10.42 0.83
C GLU A 18 15.12 8.91 1.09
N LYS A 19 16.27 8.25 1.32
CA LYS A 19 16.31 6.85 1.75
C LYS A 19 15.55 6.65 3.06
N ALA A 20 15.83 7.46 4.07
CA ALA A 20 15.15 7.37 5.36
C ALA A 20 13.64 7.58 5.22
N ASP A 21 13.21 8.49 4.35
CA ASP A 21 11.80 8.75 4.09
C ASP A 21 11.11 7.61 3.34
N VAL A 22 11.79 6.98 2.37
CA VAL A 22 11.28 5.77 1.67
C VAL A 22 11.09 4.62 2.66
N PHE A 23 12.08 4.37 3.53
CA PHE A 23 11.96 3.31 4.54
C PHE A 23 10.88 3.60 5.57
N ARG A 24 10.78 4.85 6.05
CA ARG A 24 9.73 5.25 6.99
C ARG A 24 8.34 5.06 6.38
N ALA A 25 8.13 5.51 5.14
CA ALA A 25 6.87 5.34 4.45
C ALA A 25 6.53 3.84 4.25
N HIS A 26 7.52 3.00 3.94
CA HIS A 26 7.33 1.57 3.82
C HIS A 26 6.95 0.90 5.16
N ASP A 27 7.62 1.26 6.25
CA ASP A 27 7.30 0.76 7.58
C ASP A 27 5.91 1.22 8.05
N ASP A 28 5.52 2.47 7.76
CA ASP A 28 4.18 2.99 8.07
C ASP A 28 3.09 2.19 7.34
N VAL A 29 3.30 1.87 6.05
CA VAL A 29 2.37 1.03 5.28
C VAL A 29 2.29 -0.37 5.86
N LYS A 30 3.44 -1.00 6.17
CA LYS A 30 3.47 -2.32 6.83
C LYS A 30 2.72 -2.34 8.16
N ASN A 31 2.90 -1.32 8.99
CA ASN A 31 2.22 -1.21 10.28
C ASN A 31 0.70 -1.07 10.11
N LYS A 32 0.25 -0.24 9.17
CA LYS A 32 -1.18 -0.08 8.84
C LYS A 32 -1.77 -1.37 8.29
N LEU A 33 -1.06 -2.08 7.41
CA LEU A 33 -1.51 -3.36 6.89
C LEU A 33 -1.57 -4.43 7.97
N LYS A 34 -0.59 -4.46 8.88
CA LYS A 34 -0.65 -5.36 10.03
C LYS A 34 -1.91 -5.12 10.87
N GLN A 35 -2.21 -3.87 11.20
CA GLN A 35 -3.44 -3.52 11.92
C GLN A 35 -4.70 -3.96 11.16
N LEU A 36 -4.73 -3.77 9.85
CA LEU A 36 -5.84 -4.19 9.00
C LEU A 36 -6.02 -5.72 9.00
N ASN A 37 -4.93 -6.47 8.88
CA ASN A 37 -4.95 -7.93 8.95
C ASN A 37 -5.42 -8.42 10.34
N ASP A 38 -4.94 -7.80 11.42
CA ASP A 38 -5.33 -8.13 12.80
C ASP A 38 -6.84 -7.89 13.00
N MET A 39 -7.39 -6.78 12.47
CA MET A 39 -8.83 -6.49 12.49
C MET A 39 -9.65 -7.53 11.73
N ILE A 40 -9.18 -7.95 10.54
CA ILE A 40 -9.88 -8.96 9.74
C ILE A 40 -9.83 -10.35 10.39
N ALA A 41 -8.71 -10.71 11.01
CA ALA A 41 -8.55 -11.98 11.71
C ALA A 41 -9.43 -12.08 12.97
N GLY A 42 -9.63 -10.96 13.68
CA GLY A 42 -10.42 -10.90 14.91
C GLY A 42 -11.94 -10.72 14.71
N ALA A 43 -12.38 -10.31 13.53
CA ALA A 43 -13.79 -10.01 13.27
C ALA A 43 -14.60 -11.25 12.85
N LYS A 44 -15.68 -11.52 13.58
CA LYS A 44 -16.60 -12.64 13.30
C LYS A 44 -17.47 -12.43 12.05
N ASP A 45 -17.70 -11.17 11.66
CA ASP A 45 -18.60 -10.78 10.57
C ASP A 45 -17.86 -10.35 9.29
N VAL A 46 -16.58 -10.71 9.18
CA VAL A 46 -15.79 -10.47 7.96
C VAL A 46 -16.16 -11.48 6.90
N THR A 47 -16.66 -10.96 5.78
CA THR A 47 -16.94 -11.71 4.55
C THR A 47 -15.66 -12.20 3.88
N ASP A 48 -15.75 -13.26 3.10
CA ASP A 48 -14.63 -13.75 2.28
C ASP A 48 -14.10 -12.68 1.30
N ARG A 49 -14.98 -11.83 0.76
CA ARG A 49 -14.59 -10.72 -0.12
C ARG A 49 -13.63 -9.72 0.55
N ALA A 50 -13.89 -9.37 1.81
CA ALA A 50 -13.00 -8.51 2.59
C ALA A 50 -11.61 -9.13 2.82
N ARG A 51 -11.56 -10.46 3.06
CA ARG A 51 -10.29 -11.19 3.22
C ARG A 51 -9.49 -11.16 1.93
N THR A 52 -10.11 -11.48 0.80
CA THR A 52 -9.46 -11.48 -0.51
C THR A 52 -8.90 -10.10 -0.87
N LEU A 53 -9.65 -9.02 -0.61
CA LEU A 53 -9.17 -7.67 -0.88
C LEU A 53 -7.93 -7.32 -0.05
N VAL A 54 -7.86 -7.75 1.21
CA VAL A 54 -6.67 -7.53 2.06
C VAL A 54 -5.50 -8.43 1.66
N GLU A 55 -5.74 -9.66 1.24
CA GLU A 55 -4.73 -10.53 0.64
C GLU A 55 -4.11 -9.92 -0.63
N ASP A 56 -4.94 -9.28 -1.47
CA ASP A 56 -4.47 -8.58 -2.66
C ASP A 56 -3.56 -7.40 -2.31
N ILE A 57 -3.92 -6.61 -1.30
CA ILE A 57 -3.07 -5.51 -0.81
C ILE A 57 -1.75 -6.06 -0.26
N ASN A 58 -1.78 -7.11 0.57
CA ASN A 58 -0.59 -7.75 1.14
C ASN A 58 0.36 -8.25 0.03
N ARG A 59 -0.19 -8.82 -1.04
CA ARG A 59 0.58 -9.35 -2.18
C ARG A 59 1.31 -8.23 -2.94
N VAL A 60 0.66 -7.09 -3.13
CA VAL A 60 1.28 -5.93 -3.79
C VAL A 60 2.37 -5.34 -2.91
N GLU A 61 2.13 -5.21 -1.59
CA GLU A 61 3.14 -4.68 -0.67
C GLU A 61 4.39 -5.58 -0.59
N ALA A 62 4.20 -6.89 -0.58
CA ALA A 62 5.30 -7.86 -0.59
C ALA A 62 6.21 -7.74 -1.83
N GLN A 63 5.64 -7.31 -2.98
CA GLN A 63 6.39 -7.05 -4.20
C GLN A 63 7.03 -5.64 -4.20
N TYR A 64 6.36 -4.67 -3.58
CA TYR A 64 6.84 -3.28 -3.52
C TYR A 64 8.10 -3.13 -2.65
N GLY A 65 8.17 -3.80 -1.49
CA GLY A 65 9.29 -3.69 -0.54
C GLY A 65 10.68 -4.00 -1.16
N PRO A 66 10.87 -5.14 -1.84
CA PRO A 66 12.12 -5.46 -2.53
C PRO A 66 12.48 -4.44 -3.61
N VAL A 67 11.51 -4.03 -4.43
CA VAL A 67 11.74 -3.06 -5.52
C VAL A 67 12.20 -1.70 -4.97
N ALA A 68 11.57 -1.22 -3.90
CA ALA A 68 11.97 0.04 -3.26
C ALA A 68 13.40 -0.04 -2.69
N THR A 69 13.75 -1.16 -2.05
CA THR A 69 15.08 -1.38 -1.48
C THR A 69 16.14 -1.47 -2.57
N ASP A 70 15.85 -2.15 -3.68
CA ASP A 70 16.75 -2.27 -4.83
C ASP A 70 17.02 -0.92 -5.50
N ILE A 71 15.99 -0.08 -5.68
CA ILE A 71 16.13 1.27 -6.25
C ILE A 71 17.06 2.13 -5.39
N VAL A 72 16.91 2.07 -4.07
CA VAL A 72 17.83 2.75 -3.14
C VAL A 72 19.25 2.20 -3.27
N GLY A 73 19.41 0.89 -3.37
CA GLY A 73 20.72 0.25 -3.59
C GLY A 73 21.40 0.72 -4.88
N LEU A 74 20.65 0.79 -5.99
CA LEU A 74 21.15 1.28 -7.27
C LEU A 74 21.53 2.77 -7.19
N ALA A 75 20.72 3.59 -6.53
CA ALA A 75 21.02 5.01 -6.35
C ALA A 75 22.29 5.24 -5.52
N LEU A 76 22.47 4.49 -4.43
CA LEU A 76 23.68 4.54 -3.59
C LEU A 76 24.93 4.03 -4.30
N ALA A 77 24.77 3.08 -5.23
CA ALA A 77 25.85 2.60 -6.08
C ALA A 77 26.22 3.57 -7.23
N GLY A 78 25.57 4.74 -7.31
CA GLY A 78 25.74 5.70 -8.41
C GLY A 78 25.10 5.27 -9.73
N LYS A 79 24.37 4.15 -9.75
CA LYS A 79 23.68 3.59 -10.92
C LYS A 79 22.32 4.25 -11.13
N ARG A 80 22.31 5.57 -11.33
CA ARG A 80 21.07 6.36 -11.45
C ARG A 80 20.17 5.89 -12.58
N ASP A 81 20.72 5.62 -13.76
CA ASP A 81 19.90 5.24 -14.92
C ASP A 81 19.17 3.91 -14.69
N GLU A 82 19.85 2.94 -14.08
CA GLU A 82 19.25 1.66 -13.66
C GLU A 82 18.17 1.89 -12.58
N ALA A 83 18.43 2.78 -11.62
CA ALA A 83 17.45 3.15 -10.59
C ALA A 83 16.20 3.82 -11.17
N VAL A 84 16.36 4.73 -12.15
CA VAL A 84 15.25 5.37 -12.88
C VAL A 84 14.44 4.31 -13.62
N GLN A 85 15.09 3.42 -14.37
CA GLN A 85 14.41 2.37 -15.12
C GLN A 85 13.63 1.44 -14.19
N LYS A 86 14.22 1.00 -13.08
CA LYS A 86 13.54 0.15 -12.10
C LYS A 86 12.36 0.88 -11.44
N MET A 87 12.52 2.18 -11.19
CA MET A 87 11.42 3.00 -10.67
C MET A 87 10.25 3.11 -11.66
N ASP A 88 10.54 3.37 -12.93
CA ASP A 88 9.49 3.55 -13.93
C ASP A 88 8.82 2.22 -14.32
N ASN A 89 9.59 1.14 -14.43
CA ASN A 89 9.10 -0.17 -14.89
C ASN A 89 8.46 -1.02 -13.78
N GLU A 90 8.94 -0.91 -12.54
CA GLU A 90 8.50 -1.79 -11.45
C GLU A 90 7.80 -1.01 -10.34
N CYS A 91 8.39 0.10 -9.86
CA CYS A 91 7.84 0.83 -8.73
C CYS A 91 6.52 1.54 -9.05
N ARG A 92 6.42 2.23 -10.21
CA ARG A 92 5.18 2.93 -10.59
C ARG A 92 3.98 2.00 -10.79
N PRO A 93 4.09 0.87 -11.52
CA PRO A 93 2.97 -0.06 -11.65
C PRO A 93 2.55 -0.66 -10.31
N LEU A 94 3.51 -1.00 -9.44
CA LEU A 94 3.20 -1.53 -8.10
C LEU A 94 2.48 -0.50 -7.24
N LEU A 95 2.89 0.78 -7.29
CA LEU A 95 2.19 1.85 -6.58
C LEU A 95 0.76 2.04 -7.10
N ALA A 96 0.56 1.99 -8.43
CA ALA A 96 -0.76 2.08 -9.03
C ALA A 96 -1.64 0.87 -8.64
N ALA A 97 -1.07 -0.33 -8.58
CA ALA A 97 -1.75 -1.52 -8.10
C ALA A 97 -2.14 -1.39 -6.63
N LEU A 98 -1.26 -0.85 -5.78
CA LEU A 98 -1.50 -0.65 -4.36
C LEU A 98 -2.63 0.37 -4.11
N ILE A 99 -2.64 1.47 -4.85
CA ILE A 99 -3.73 2.46 -4.81
C ILE A 99 -5.04 1.78 -5.22
N LYS A 100 -5.04 1.05 -6.33
CA LYS A 100 -6.24 0.37 -6.82
C LYS A 100 -6.80 -0.66 -5.83
N THR A 101 -5.95 -1.48 -5.21
CA THR A 101 -6.40 -2.49 -4.25
C THR A 101 -6.88 -1.86 -2.94
N THR A 102 -6.24 -0.78 -2.51
CA THR A 102 -6.67 0.01 -1.34
C THR A 102 -8.01 0.71 -1.60
N ASP A 103 -8.20 1.32 -2.77
CA ASP A 103 -9.46 1.94 -3.17
C ASP A 103 -10.58 0.91 -3.26
N ALA A 104 -10.31 -0.27 -3.84
CA ALA A 104 -11.28 -1.35 -3.89
C ALA A 104 -11.73 -1.83 -2.50
N TYR A 105 -10.81 -1.84 -1.53
CA TYR A 105 -11.14 -2.14 -0.14
C TYR A 105 -11.98 -1.03 0.51
N ALA A 106 -11.62 0.25 0.28
CA ALA A 106 -12.37 1.39 0.80
C ALA A 106 -13.80 1.50 0.22
N THR A 107 -13.97 1.23 -1.07
CA THR A 107 -15.30 1.15 -1.70
C THR A 107 -16.10 0.00 -1.09
N TYR A 108 -15.49 -1.17 -0.92
CA TYR A 108 -16.16 -2.32 -0.32
C TYR A 108 -16.63 -2.03 1.13
N THR A 109 -15.81 -1.39 1.95
CA THR A 109 -16.21 -1.04 3.33
C THR A 109 -17.33 0.01 3.34
N HIS A 110 -17.34 0.96 2.41
CA HIS A 110 -18.43 1.93 2.27
C HIS A 110 -19.75 1.25 1.88
N GLU A 111 -19.74 0.42 0.82
CA GLU A 111 -20.91 -0.35 0.38
C GLU A 111 -21.45 -1.25 1.51
N ARG A 112 -20.54 -1.90 2.26
CA ARG A 112 -20.89 -2.74 3.41
C ARG A 112 -21.56 -1.91 4.53
N GLN A 113 -21.09 -0.70 4.78
CA GLN A 113 -21.68 0.19 5.77
C GLN A 113 -23.09 0.61 5.35
N GLU A 114 -23.30 0.95 4.08
CA GLU A 114 -24.63 1.28 3.53
C GLU A 114 -25.59 0.08 3.57
N GLN A 115 -25.11 -1.13 3.25
CA GLN A 115 -25.90 -2.36 3.36
C GLN A 115 -26.29 -2.69 4.79
N LEU A 116 -25.39 -2.46 5.76
CA LEU A 116 -25.71 -2.63 7.18
C LEU A 116 -26.78 -1.61 7.61
N VAL A 117 -26.65 -0.34 7.24
CA VAL A 117 -27.66 0.70 7.54
C VAL A 117 -29.01 0.33 6.92
N GLN A 118 -29.06 -0.07 5.65
CA GLN A 118 -30.30 -0.51 5.00
C GLN A 118 -30.89 -1.77 5.62
N ALA A 119 -30.06 -2.74 6.03
CA ALA A 119 -30.52 -3.95 6.72
C ALA A 119 -31.09 -3.61 8.11
N TYR A 120 -30.50 -2.66 8.83
CA TYR A 120 -31.03 -2.15 10.09
C TYR A 120 -32.33 -1.37 9.91
N GLU A 121 -32.46 -0.55 8.87
CA GLU A 121 -33.69 0.18 8.54
C GLU A 121 -34.83 -0.77 8.13
N ALA A 122 -34.53 -1.79 7.33
CA ALA A 122 -35.52 -2.81 6.94
C ALA A 122 -36.01 -3.64 8.15
N GLN A 123 -35.13 -3.92 9.12
CA GLN A 123 -35.52 -4.54 10.39
C GLN A 123 -36.40 -3.64 11.27
N TYR A 124 -36.20 -2.33 11.23
CA TYR A 124 -37.01 -1.36 11.97
C TYR A 124 -38.40 -1.14 11.38
N VAL A 125 -38.57 -1.30 10.07
CA VAL A 125 -39.87 -1.14 9.38
C VAL A 125 -40.75 -2.41 9.46
N MET A 126 -40.17 -3.56 9.79
CA MET A 126 -40.90 -4.83 9.99
C MET A 126 -41.30 -5.11 11.46
N GLN A 127 -41.03 -4.19 12.40
CA GLN A 127 -41.43 -4.29 13.81
C GLN A 127 -42.51 -3.24 14.12
#